data_AF-A0A9D6JLX6-F1
#
_entry.id   AF-A0A9D6JLX6-F1
#
_cell.length_a   1.000
_cell.length_b   1.000
_cell.length_c   1.000
_cell.angle_alpha   90.00
_cell.angle_beta   90.00
_cell.angle_gamma   90.00
#
_symmetry.space_group_name_H-M   'P 1'
#
loop_
_entity.id
_entity.type
_entity.pdbx_description
1 polymer ?
#
loop_
_entity_poly.entity_id
_entity_poly.type
_entity_poly.pdbx_seq_one_letter_code
_entity_poly.pdbx_strand_id
1 'polypeptide(L)' 'MIKKPPAPGVSREARISDEGLQRLEQQLMRGGHISPLVLAQWIKRYGEPAREMIKRYAHQQDSD' A
#
# COMPACT_ATOMS: atom_id res chain seq x y z
N MET A 1 -5.33 13.94 -28.51
CA MET A 1 -5.05 13.82 -27.07
C MET A 1 -3.65 13.22 -26.91
N ILE A 2 -2.66 14.03 -26.57
CA ILE A 2 -1.25 13.66 -26.59
C ILE A 2 -0.97 12.83 -25.31
N LYS A 3 -0.78 11.52 -25.45
CA LYS A 3 -0.38 10.63 -24.34
C LYS A 3 1.03 11.06 -23.92
N LYS A 4 1.16 11.70 -22.75
CA LYS A 4 2.46 12.08 -22.18
C LYS A 4 3.35 10.84 -22.08
N PRO A 5 4.56 10.83 -22.66
CA PRO A 5 5.47 9.70 -22.52
C PRO A 5 5.86 9.56 -21.05
N PRO A 6 5.89 8.32 -20.50
CA PRO A 6 6.31 8.10 -19.13
C PRO A 6 7.78 8.53 -18.97
N ALA A 7 8.05 9.46 -18.05
CA ALA A 7 9.40 9.95 -17.77
C ALA A 7 10.38 8.78 -17.55
N PRO A 8 11.51 8.73 -18.29
CA PRO A 8 12.55 7.73 -18.07
C PRO A 8 13.38 8.19 -16.87
N GLY A 9 13.26 7.49 -15.75
CA GLY A 9 14.04 7.80 -14.54
C GLY A 9 13.34 7.50 -13.22
N VAL A 10 12.02 7.29 -13.23
CA VAL A 10 11.36 6.70 -12.06
C VAL A 10 11.51 5.18 -12.17
N SER A 11 12.47 4.64 -11.41
CA SER A 11 12.70 3.21 -11.27
C SER A 11 11.37 2.48 -11.22
N ARG A 12 11.23 1.41 -12.00
CA ARG A 12 10.03 0.57 -12.10
C ARG A 12 9.42 0.23 -10.73
N GLU A 13 10.27 0.17 -9.71
CA GLU A 13 9.99 0.00 -8.29
C GLU A 13 9.11 1.10 -7.67
N ALA A 14 9.32 2.37 -8.04
CA ALA A 14 8.56 3.51 -7.53
C ALA A 14 7.11 3.54 -8.07
N ARG A 15 6.88 3.15 -9.33
CA ARG A 15 5.50 3.04 -9.87
C ARG A 15 4.73 1.86 -9.30
N ILE A 16 5.40 0.72 -9.12
CA ILE A 16 4.79 -0.46 -8.50
C ILE A 16 4.49 -0.19 -7.01
N SER A 17 5.29 0.69 -6.38
CA SER A 17 5.10 1.13 -5.00
C SER A 17 3.75 1.81 -4.76
N ASP A 18 3.37 2.74 -5.65
CA ASP A 18 2.19 3.58 -5.46
C ASP A 18 0.87 2.80 -5.65
N GLU A 19 0.73 2.05 -6.74
CA GLU A 19 -0.48 1.24 -6.98
C GLU A 19 -0.65 0.11 -5.96
N GLY A 20 0.46 -0.45 -5.48
CA GLY A 20 0.46 -1.46 -4.44
C GLY A 20 -0.08 -0.91 -3.12
N LEU A 21 0.48 0.20 -2.66
CA LEU A 21 0.04 0.86 -1.43
C LEU A 21 -1.44 1.26 -1.48
N GLN A 22 -1.92 1.78 -2.61
CA GLN A 22 -3.34 2.09 -2.78
C GLN A 22 -4.23 0.86 -2.64
N ARG A 23 -3.82 -0.32 -3.14
CA ARG A 23 -4.58 -1.56 -2.94
C ARG A 23 -4.62 -1.99 -1.49
N LEU A 24 -3.49 -1.90 -0.79
CA LEU A 24 -3.41 -2.19 0.64
C LEU A 24 -4.34 -1.26 1.43
N GLU A 25 -4.33 0.03 1.12
CA GLU A 25 -5.21 1.03 1.74
C GLU A 25 -6.69 0.66 1.56
N GLN A 26 -7.10 0.34 0.34
CA GLN A 26 -8.48 -0.07 0.05
C GLN A 26 -8.88 -1.35 0.78
N GLN A 27 -7.97 -2.32 0.94
CA GLN A 27 -8.23 -3.54 1.71
C GLN A 27 -8.41 -3.25 3.20
N LEU A 28 -7.56 -2.38 3.75
CA LEU A 28 -7.62 -1.96 5.15
C LEU A 28 -8.89 -1.13 5.45
N MET A 29 -9.25 -0.20 4.55
CA MET A 29 -10.46 0.62 4.64
C MET A 29 -11.75 -0.19 4.61
N ARG A 30 -11.76 -1.33 3.91
CA ARG A 30 -12.94 -2.20 3.83
C ARG A 30 -13.23 -2.97 5.11
N GLY A 31 -12.44 -2.80 6.18
CA GLY A 31 -12.67 -3.51 7.43
C GLY A 31 -12.34 -5.01 7.36
N GLY A 32 -11.69 -5.46 6.27
CA GLY A 32 -11.32 -6.86 6.11
C GLY A 32 -10.21 -7.23 7.08
N HIS A 33 -10.38 -8.34 7.80
CA HIS A 33 -9.34 -8.88 8.67
C HIS A 33 -8.19 -9.43 7.80
N ILE A 34 -7.20 -8.58 7.50
CA ILE A 34 -6.03 -8.98 6.71
C ILE A 34 -5.10 -9.80 7.60
N SER A 35 -4.72 -10.99 7.13
CA SER A 35 -3.79 -11.84 7.89
C SER A 35 -2.45 -11.12 8.15
N PRO A 36 -1.87 -11.27 9.36
CA PRO A 36 -0.61 -10.63 9.72
C PRO A 36 0.55 -11.04 8.80
N LEU A 37 0.50 -12.24 8.23
CA LEU A 37 1.49 -12.71 7.25
C LEU A 37 1.48 -11.87 5.96
N VAL A 38 0.29 -11.48 5.49
CA VAL A 38 0.11 -10.62 4.31
C VAL A 38 0.61 -9.22 4.63
N LEU A 39 0.23 -8.67 5.79
CA LEU A 39 0.73 -7.37 6.28
C LEU A 39 2.27 -7.35 6.33
N ALA A 40 2.89 -8.42 6.83
CA ALA A 40 4.35 -8.54 6.84
C ALA A 40 4.96 -8.58 5.43
N GLN A 41 4.31 -9.20 4.45
CA GLN A 41 4.74 -9.18 3.06
C GLN A 41 4.66 -7.77 2.45
N TRP A 42 3.61 -7.01 2.78
CA TRP A 42 3.49 -5.61 2.38
C TRP A 42 4.63 -4.77 2.97
N ILE A 43 4.95 -4.94 4.25
CA ILE A 43 6.07 -4.24 4.90
C ILE A 43 7.42 -4.64 4.26
N LYS A 44 7.63 -5.93 3.94
CA LYS A 44 8.86 -6.37 3.26
C LYS A 44 9.01 -5.80 1.85
N ARG A 45 7.88 -5.60 1.15
CA ARG A 45 7.88 -5.17 -0.26
C ARG A 45 7.92 -3.66 -0.44
N TYR A 46 7.26 -2.92 0.45
CA TYR A 46 7.08 -1.46 0.34
C TYR A 46 7.76 -0.70 1.48
N GLY A 47 8.23 -1.39 2.52
CA GLY A 47 8.97 -0.79 3.62
C GLY A 47 8.10 -0.01 4.61
N GLU A 48 8.66 1.10 5.10
CA GLU A 48 7.99 2.00 6.05
C GLU A 48 6.61 2.52 5.63
N PRO A 49 6.34 2.95 4.37
CA PRO A 49 5.02 3.47 4.02
C PRO A 49 3.89 2.44 4.22
N ALA A 50 4.15 1.15 3.95
CA ALA A 50 3.18 0.11 4.25
C ALA A 50 3.00 -0.09 5.77
N ARG A 51 4.09 -0.06 6.54
CA ARG A 51 4.03 -0.19 8.00
C ARG A 51 3.18 0.91 8.65
N GLU A 52 3.39 2.16 8.25
CA GLU A 52 2.66 3.31 8.78
C GLU A 52 1.17 3.23 8.43
N MET A 53 0.85 2.85 7.19
CA MET A 53 -0.53 2.65 6.73
C MET A 53 -1.23 1.56 7.56
N ILE A 54 -0.61 0.39 7.68
CA ILE A 54 -1.18 -0.74 8.45
C ILE A 54 -1.43 -0.33 9.90
N LYS A 55 -0.50 0.38 10.54
CA LYS A 55 -0.66 0.86 11.92
C LYS A 55 -1.84 1.82 12.07
N ARG A 56 -2.02 2.75 11.13
CA ARG A 56 -3.14 3.70 11.11
C ARG A 56 -4.49 3.02 11.03
N TYR A 57 -4.62 2.03 10.13
CA TYR A 57 -5.89 1.33 9.94
C TYR A 57 -6.16 0.24 10.98
N ALA A 58 -5.12 -0.44 11.49
CA ALA A 58 -5.27 -1.42 12.57
C ALA A 58 -5.86 -0.78 13.84
N HIS A 59 -5.50 0.49 14.13
CA HIS A 59 -6.07 1.21 15.25
C HIS A 59 -7.53 1.63 15.02
N GLN A 60 -7.97 1.79 13.76
CA GLN A 60 -9.37 2.10 13.46
C GLN A 60 -10.28 0.87 13.51
N GLN A 61 -9.77 -0.33 13.23
CA GLN A 61 -10.58 -1.56 13.27
C GLN A 61 -10.89 -2.06 14.68
N ASP A 62 -10.19 -1.59 15.72
CA ASP A 62 -10.44 -1.94 17.12
C ASP A 62 -11.56 -1.10 17.77
N SER A 63 -12.10 -0.11 17.03
CA SER A 63 -13.01 0.90 17.58
C SER A 63 -14.46 0.81 17.06
N ASP A 64 -14.86 -0.32 16.46
CA ASP A 64 -16.26 -0.66 16.09
C ASP A 64 -16.84 -1.73 17.02
#